data_AF-A0AAU5ZY35-F1
#
_entry.id   AF-A0AAU5ZY35-F1
#
_cell.length_a   1.000
_cell.length_b   1.000
_cell.length_c   1.000
_cell.angle_alpha   90.00
_cell.angle_beta   90.00
_cell.angle_gamma   90.00
#
_symmetry.space_group_name_H-M   'P 1'
#
loop_
_entity.id
_entity.type
_entity.pdbx_description
1 polymer ?
#
loop_
_entity_poly.entity_id
_entity_poly.type
_entity_poly.pdbx_seq_one_letter_code
_entity_poly.pdbx_strand_id
1 'polypeptide(L)'
;MIDDGTGLLTIGELARATGLTVRTIRYWSDEGALPPVARSAGGYRLYDAASVARLELIRTLRELGLGLDAVRKVLAGETTVAEVAAAHVTALDAQIRSLKVTRAVLSSVARRGSTAEEMTLMNKLARLSAAERKRIMEEFVEELFHGLDSVDPAIQERMRSIAVDLPQEPTPEQVDAWVELAEMVQDPEFRAQMRKVVEFNAADQDHAAAAGRSVWFPMRLLQLGTEARARGIAPESPEAEAILREVLGDGDPAAVLERMESASNDRLARYRELLATVKGAGTPSANREEFGWVVAALRAGADR
;
A
#
# COMPACT_ATOMS: atom_id res chain seq x y z
N MET A 1 64.62 12.09 -6.74
CA MET A 1 63.88 11.54 -7.88
C MET A 1 64.65 10.32 -8.32
N ILE A 2 64.11 9.14 -8.03
CA ILE A 2 64.61 7.91 -8.64
C ILE A 2 63.64 7.68 -9.80
N ASP A 3 63.99 8.26 -10.95
CA ASP A 3 63.38 7.90 -12.22
C ASP A 3 64.13 6.66 -12.72
N ASP A 4 63.64 5.48 -12.34
CA ASP A 4 64.20 4.19 -12.77
C ASP A 4 63.84 3.88 -14.24
N GLY A 5 63.28 4.82 -15.01
CA GLY A 5 62.92 4.63 -16.42
C GLY A 5 61.83 3.58 -16.68
N THR A 6 61.20 3.05 -15.63
CA THR A 6 60.19 1.98 -15.71
C THR A 6 58.76 2.49 -15.85
N GLY A 7 58.51 3.79 -15.62
CA GLY A 7 57.15 4.36 -15.59
C GLY A 7 56.32 3.91 -14.38
N LEU A 8 56.96 3.30 -13.36
CA LEU A 8 56.31 2.85 -12.13
C LEU A 8 56.42 3.89 -11.01
N LEU A 9 55.35 4.05 -10.25
CA LEU A 9 55.17 4.99 -9.15
C LEU A 9 55.17 4.24 -7.81
N THR A 10 55.91 4.75 -6.84
CA THR A 10 55.73 4.37 -5.44
C THR A 10 54.38 4.86 -4.92
N ILE A 11 53.92 4.32 -3.78
CA ILE A 11 52.66 4.76 -3.16
C ILE A 11 52.63 6.28 -2.85
N GLY A 12 53.78 6.88 -2.54
CA GLY A 12 53.88 8.32 -2.27
C GLY A 12 53.78 9.16 -3.54
N GLU A 13 54.31 8.67 -4.65
CA GLU A 13 54.17 9.32 -5.95
C GLU A 13 52.76 9.17 -6.50
N LEU A 14 52.16 7.98 -6.33
CA LEU A 14 50.78 7.73 -6.69
C LEU A 14 49.80 8.59 -5.89
N ALA A 15 50.06 8.79 -4.59
CA ALA A 15 49.32 9.73 -3.75
C ALA A 15 49.39 11.16 -4.27
N ARG A 16 50.57 11.63 -4.67
CA ARG A 16 50.74 12.97 -5.27
C ARG A 16 50.01 13.09 -6.62
N ALA A 17 50.09 12.06 -7.45
CA ALA A 17 49.47 12.05 -8.78
C ALA A 17 47.92 12.05 -8.71
N THR A 18 47.34 11.38 -7.72
CA THR A 18 45.88 11.20 -7.60
C THR A 18 45.21 12.13 -6.59
N GLY A 19 46.00 12.85 -5.78
CA GLY A 19 45.50 13.66 -4.66
C GLY A 19 44.95 12.83 -3.48
N LEU A 20 45.04 11.50 -3.53
CA LEU A 20 44.63 10.61 -2.45
C LEU A 20 45.71 10.53 -1.37
N THR A 21 45.29 10.25 -0.13
CA THR A 21 46.25 10.02 0.94
C THR A 21 46.97 8.69 0.77
N VAL A 22 48.25 8.62 1.15
CA VAL A 22 49.00 7.35 1.19
C VAL A 22 48.28 6.29 2.04
N ARG A 23 47.61 6.70 3.12
CA ARG A 23 46.81 5.82 3.96
C ARG A 23 45.66 5.18 3.18
N THR A 24 44.92 5.97 2.39
CA THR A 24 43.81 5.48 1.55
C THR A 24 44.30 4.47 0.52
N ILE A 25 45.36 4.82 -0.22
CA ILE A 25 45.92 3.94 -1.24
C ILE A 25 46.44 2.64 -0.61
N ARG A 26 47.08 2.73 0.57
CA ARG A 26 47.59 1.56 1.30
C ARG A 26 46.44 0.65 1.69
N TYR A 27 45.39 1.21 2.28
CA TYR A 27 44.20 0.47 2.65
C TYR A 27 43.59 -0.27 1.45
N TRP A 28 43.37 0.41 0.32
CA TRP A 28 42.83 -0.26 -0.87
C TRP A 28 43.77 -1.30 -1.47
N SER A 29 45.09 -1.12 -1.34
CA SER A 29 46.05 -2.12 -1.76
C SER A 29 46.04 -3.36 -0.86
N ASP A 30 46.01 -3.16 0.46
CA ASP A 30 45.97 -4.24 1.44
C ASP A 30 44.67 -5.06 1.32
N GLU A 31 43.55 -4.39 1.02
CA GLU A 31 42.24 -5.01 0.76
C GLU A 31 42.10 -5.64 -0.63
N GLY A 32 43.16 -5.63 -1.45
CA GLY A 32 43.18 -6.23 -2.79
C GLY A 32 42.43 -5.45 -3.87
N ALA A 33 41.86 -4.28 -3.57
CA ALA A 33 41.22 -3.43 -4.55
C ALA A 33 42.24 -2.76 -5.49
N LEU A 34 43.45 -2.48 -5.01
CA LEU A 34 44.58 -1.96 -5.80
C LEU A 34 45.84 -2.83 -5.63
N PRO A 35 45.90 -4.00 -6.29
CA PRO A 35 47.08 -4.84 -6.22
C PRO A 35 48.30 -4.10 -6.81
N PRO A 36 49.47 -4.13 -6.15
CA PRO A 36 50.68 -3.55 -6.71
C PRO A 36 51.14 -4.37 -7.92
N VAL A 37 51.64 -3.69 -8.94
CA VAL A 37 52.12 -4.32 -10.19
C VAL A 37 53.48 -4.99 -9.96
N ALA A 38 54.30 -4.40 -9.09
CA ALA A 38 55.59 -4.94 -8.71
C ALA A 38 55.98 -4.50 -7.30
N ARG A 39 57.13 -5.00 -6.83
CA ARG A 39 57.83 -4.46 -5.68
C ARG A 39 59.24 -4.05 -6.08
N SER A 40 59.72 -2.94 -5.54
CA SER A 40 61.11 -2.52 -5.74
C SER A 40 62.08 -3.43 -4.99
N ALA A 41 63.38 -3.31 -5.29
CA ALA A 41 64.44 -4.04 -4.56
C ALA A 41 64.42 -3.80 -3.04
N GLY A 42 63.96 -2.62 -2.60
CA GLY A 42 63.76 -2.29 -1.18
C GLY A 42 62.42 -2.76 -0.59
N GLY A 43 61.61 -3.51 -1.34
CA GLY A 43 60.33 -4.07 -0.91
C GLY A 43 59.12 -3.14 -1.02
N TYR A 44 59.29 -1.93 -1.56
CA TYR A 44 58.19 -0.96 -1.72
C TYR A 44 57.23 -1.38 -2.82
N ARG A 45 55.93 -1.15 -2.63
CA ARG A 45 54.89 -1.37 -3.65
C ARG A 45 55.04 -0.38 -4.80
N LEU A 46 54.98 -0.89 -6.02
CA LEU A 46 55.07 -0.14 -7.26
C LEU A 46 53.77 -0.26 -8.07
N TYR A 47 53.37 0.83 -8.71
CA TYR A 47 52.12 0.99 -9.45
C TYR A 47 52.37 1.65 -10.81
N ASP A 48 51.52 1.42 -11.78
CA ASP A 48 51.65 1.95 -13.13
C ASP A 48 50.58 3.02 -13.43
N ALA A 49 50.53 3.49 -14.69
CA ALA A 49 49.48 4.41 -15.14
C ALA A 49 48.06 3.78 -15.07
N ALA A 50 47.92 2.46 -15.29
CA ALA A 50 46.63 1.78 -15.16
C ALA A 50 46.13 1.79 -13.70
N SER A 51 47.05 1.78 -12.73
CA SER A 51 46.75 1.93 -11.30
C SER A 51 46.16 3.30 -10.96
N VAL A 52 46.52 4.36 -11.70
CA VAL A 52 45.92 5.71 -11.56
C VAL A 52 44.45 5.67 -11.99
N ALA A 53 44.17 5.16 -13.19
CA ALA A 53 42.79 5.03 -13.68
C ALA A 53 41.94 4.12 -12.78
N ARG A 54 42.54 3.05 -12.25
CA ARG A 54 41.90 2.15 -11.28
C ARG A 54 41.57 2.87 -9.97
N LEU A 55 42.47 3.73 -9.46
CA LEU A 55 42.22 4.54 -8.28
C LEU A 55 41.08 5.54 -8.48
N GLU A 56 41.00 6.18 -9.65
CA GLU A 56 39.89 7.07 -9.99
C GLU A 56 38.56 6.32 -9.99
N LEU A 57 38.50 5.14 -10.63
CA LEU A 57 37.30 4.31 -10.63
C LEU A 57 36.90 3.86 -9.22
N ILE A 58 37.86 3.40 -8.40
CA ILE A 58 37.59 3.05 -6.99
C ILE A 58 36.99 4.25 -6.27
N ARG A 59 37.59 5.43 -6.41
CA ARG A 59 37.12 6.66 -5.77
C ARG A 59 35.70 7.00 -6.19
N THR A 60 35.40 7.05 -7.49
CA THR A 60 34.06 7.37 -8.00
C THR A 60 33.01 6.41 -7.47
N LEU A 61 33.27 5.10 -7.49
CA LEU A 61 32.31 4.12 -6.99
C LEU A 61 32.11 4.23 -5.47
N ARG A 62 33.18 4.53 -4.71
CA ARG A 62 33.10 4.78 -3.26
C ARG A 62 32.33 6.05 -2.93
N GLU A 63 32.50 7.12 -3.70
CA GLU A 63 31.75 8.38 -3.56
C GLU A 63 30.25 8.19 -3.86
N LEU A 64 29.91 7.26 -4.76
CA LEU A 64 28.53 6.83 -5.04
C LEU A 64 27.93 5.90 -3.95
N GLY A 65 28.65 5.65 -2.86
CA GLY A 65 28.16 4.87 -1.72
C GLY A 65 28.41 3.37 -1.81
N LEU A 66 29.09 2.87 -2.86
CA LEU A 66 29.36 1.44 -2.99
C LEU A 66 30.38 0.96 -1.95
N GLY A 67 30.13 -0.21 -1.37
CA GLY A 67 31.08 -0.91 -0.50
C GLY A 67 32.33 -1.35 -1.27
N LEU A 68 33.48 -1.46 -0.58
CA LEU A 68 34.74 -1.85 -1.21
C LEU A 68 34.68 -3.26 -1.84
N ASP A 69 33.87 -4.17 -1.29
CA ASP A 69 33.63 -5.49 -1.86
C ASP A 69 33.00 -5.44 -3.26
N ALA A 70 31.96 -4.61 -3.42
CA ALA A 70 31.30 -4.44 -4.71
C ALA A 70 32.24 -3.78 -5.73
N VAL A 71 33.05 -2.80 -5.27
CA VAL A 71 34.10 -2.19 -6.10
C VAL A 71 35.11 -3.23 -6.60
N ARG A 72 35.55 -4.17 -5.75
CA ARG A 72 36.46 -5.25 -6.17
C ARG A 72 35.85 -6.12 -7.25
N LYS A 73 34.59 -6.54 -7.09
CA LYS A 73 33.90 -7.39 -8.08
C LYS A 73 33.80 -6.70 -9.44
N VAL A 74 33.48 -5.41 -9.47
CA VAL A 74 33.48 -4.60 -10.69
C VAL A 74 34.87 -4.56 -11.32
N LEU A 75 35.89 -4.32 -10.51
CA LEU A 75 37.28 -4.22 -10.97
C LEU A 75 37.90 -5.55 -11.40
N ALA A 76 37.34 -6.67 -10.96
CA ALA A 76 37.71 -8.03 -11.39
C ALA A 76 36.93 -8.47 -12.64
N GLY A 77 35.94 -7.69 -13.09
CA GLY A 77 35.06 -8.05 -14.20
C GLY A 77 34.03 -9.12 -13.85
N GLU A 78 33.85 -9.42 -12.56
CA GLU A 78 32.86 -10.39 -12.07
C GLU A 78 31.42 -9.83 -12.14
N THR A 79 31.28 -8.51 -12.21
CA THR A 79 30.02 -7.78 -12.41
C THR A 79 30.29 -6.45 -13.10
N THR A 80 29.25 -5.81 -13.62
CA THR A 80 29.35 -4.50 -14.23
C THR A 80 28.99 -3.38 -13.26
N VAL A 81 29.46 -2.16 -13.53
CA VAL A 81 29.03 -0.95 -12.79
C VAL A 81 27.50 -0.80 -12.83
N ALA A 82 26.87 -1.11 -13.96
CA ALA A 82 25.43 -0.99 -14.16
C ALA A 82 24.64 -1.95 -13.24
N GLU A 83 25.07 -3.21 -13.14
CA GLU A 83 24.44 -4.21 -12.27
C GLU A 83 24.51 -3.82 -10.79
N VAL A 84 25.70 -3.39 -10.33
CA VAL A 84 25.88 -2.97 -8.94
C VAL A 84 25.07 -1.70 -8.65
N ALA A 85 25.05 -0.74 -9.57
CA ALA A 85 24.24 0.47 -9.43
C ALA A 85 22.74 0.15 -9.36
N ALA A 86 22.22 -0.73 -10.22
CA ALA A 86 20.82 -1.14 -10.20
C ALA A 86 20.43 -1.84 -8.90
N ALA A 87 21.30 -2.73 -8.39
CA ALA A 87 21.11 -3.37 -7.10
C ALA A 87 21.10 -2.35 -5.95
N HIS A 88 21.98 -1.34 -6.01
CA HIS A 88 22.06 -0.30 -5.00
C HIS A 88 20.84 0.64 -5.03
N VAL A 89 20.37 1.04 -6.21
CA VAL A 89 19.12 1.80 -6.38
C VAL A 89 17.94 1.01 -5.77
N THR A 90 17.82 -0.28 -6.08
CA THR A 90 16.77 -1.13 -5.52
C THR A 90 16.81 -1.16 -3.98
N ALA A 91 18.01 -1.26 -3.40
CA ALA A 91 18.20 -1.24 -1.95
C ALA A 91 17.88 0.12 -1.33
N LEU A 92 18.25 1.23 -2.00
CA LEU A 92 17.92 2.58 -1.57
C LEU A 92 16.42 2.83 -1.63
N ASP A 93 15.75 2.41 -2.70
CA ASP A 93 14.30 2.54 -2.83
C ASP A 93 13.58 1.77 -1.71
N ALA A 94 14.07 0.58 -1.34
CA ALA A 94 13.54 -0.16 -0.20
C ALA A 94 13.72 0.59 1.13
N GLN A 95 14.89 1.22 1.35
CA GLN A 95 15.13 2.06 2.52
C GLN A 95 14.23 3.30 2.54
N ILE A 96 14.07 3.98 1.40
CA ILE A 96 13.18 5.14 1.25
C ILE A 96 11.74 4.77 1.60
N ARG A 97 11.24 3.63 1.07
CA ARG A 97 9.90 3.12 1.42
C ARG A 97 9.75 2.92 2.92
N SER A 98 10.72 2.25 3.57
CA SER A 98 10.70 2.03 5.02
C SER A 98 10.72 3.34 5.82
N LEU A 99 11.51 4.32 5.39
CA LEU A 99 11.61 5.63 6.04
C LEU A 99 10.31 6.44 5.86
N LYS A 100 9.68 6.40 4.69
CA LYS A 100 8.39 7.05 4.43
C LYS A 100 7.29 6.49 5.33
N VAL A 101 7.20 5.16 5.45
CA VAL A 101 6.27 4.51 6.38
C VAL A 101 6.54 4.99 7.80
N THR A 102 7.79 4.90 8.27
CA THR A 102 8.16 5.35 9.63
C THR A 102 7.78 6.81 9.88
N ARG A 103 8.03 7.70 8.91
CA ARG A 103 7.65 9.11 8.98
C ARG A 103 6.13 9.28 9.09
N ALA A 104 5.35 8.53 8.31
CA ALA A 104 3.89 8.62 8.35
C ALA A 104 3.34 8.25 9.73
N VAL A 105 3.89 7.19 10.35
CA VAL A 105 3.54 6.79 11.74
C VAL A 105 3.84 7.88 12.74
N LEU A 106 5.07 8.38 12.74
CA LEU A 106 5.50 9.40 13.68
C LEU A 106 4.68 10.68 13.52
N SER A 107 4.28 11.00 12.29
CA SER A 107 3.43 12.15 11.98
C SER A 107 1.98 11.96 12.45
N SER A 108 1.45 10.74 12.42
CA SER A 108 0.15 10.39 12.99
C SER A 108 0.17 10.48 14.52
N VAL A 109 1.15 9.84 15.17
CA VAL A 109 1.35 9.88 16.63
C VAL A 109 1.46 11.31 17.13
N ALA A 110 2.27 12.15 16.46
CA ALA A 110 2.45 13.54 16.82
C ALA A 110 1.17 14.38 16.70
N ARG A 111 0.29 14.07 15.73
CA ARG A 111 -0.99 14.78 15.55
C ARG A 111 -2.03 14.38 16.59
N ARG A 112 -2.10 13.10 16.93
CA ARG A 112 -3.12 12.54 17.84
C ARG A 112 -2.82 12.79 19.32
N GLY A 113 -1.58 13.17 19.67
CA GLY A 113 -1.17 13.33 21.07
C GLY A 113 -1.17 12.00 21.83
N SER A 114 -0.88 10.91 21.12
CA SER A 114 -1.11 9.54 21.59
C SER A 114 -0.23 9.12 22.76
N THR A 115 -0.77 8.18 23.55
CA THR A 115 -0.04 7.54 24.66
C THR A 115 1.06 6.59 24.14
N ALA A 116 1.96 6.16 25.03
CA ALA A 116 3.03 5.20 24.66
C ALA A 116 2.48 3.83 24.20
N GLU A 117 1.33 3.42 24.73
CA GLU A 117 0.64 2.19 24.35
C GLU A 117 0.00 2.31 22.96
N GLU A 118 -0.65 3.44 22.67
CA GLU A 118 -1.15 3.77 21.34
C GLU A 118 -0.01 3.92 20.31
N MET A 119 1.11 4.52 20.69
CA MET A 119 2.31 4.59 19.85
C MET A 119 2.84 3.19 19.52
N THR A 120 2.81 2.26 20.48
CA THR A 120 3.26 0.88 20.27
C THR A 120 2.29 0.12 19.34
N LEU A 121 0.99 0.30 19.52
CA LEU A 121 -0.04 -0.27 18.66
C LEU A 121 0.02 0.31 17.23
N MET A 122 0.16 1.63 17.08
CA MET A 122 0.32 2.29 15.78
C MET A 122 1.63 1.91 15.10
N ASN A 123 2.74 1.85 15.83
CA ASN A 123 4.03 1.40 15.29
C ASN A 123 3.95 -0.07 14.86
N LYS A 124 3.23 -0.93 15.60
CA LYS A 124 2.97 -2.31 15.21
C LYS A 124 2.12 -2.37 13.93
N LEU A 125 0.98 -1.68 13.87
CA LEU A 125 0.06 -1.66 12.73
C LEU A 125 0.66 -1.04 11.46
N ALA A 126 1.55 -0.07 11.62
CA ALA A 126 2.23 0.57 10.51
C ALA A 126 3.52 -0.14 10.06
N ARG A 127 4.10 -0.99 10.92
CA ARG A 127 5.18 -1.92 10.54
C ARG A 127 4.66 -3.27 10.07
N LEU A 128 3.37 -3.58 10.23
CA LEU A 128 2.76 -4.69 9.51
C LEU A 128 3.06 -4.47 8.02
N SER A 129 3.80 -5.40 7.44
CA SER A 129 4.04 -5.46 6.01
C SER A 129 2.71 -5.41 5.25
N ALA A 130 2.71 -4.95 4.00
CA ALA A 130 1.53 -5.02 3.15
C ALA A 130 0.91 -6.44 3.17
N ALA A 131 1.75 -7.47 3.31
CA ALA A 131 1.35 -8.86 3.44
C ALA A 131 0.60 -9.18 4.76
N GLU A 132 1.00 -8.62 5.89
CA GLU A 132 0.31 -8.85 7.18
C GLU A 132 -1.00 -8.07 7.26
N ARG A 133 -1.05 -6.85 6.72
CA ARG A 133 -2.30 -6.08 6.60
C ARG A 133 -3.30 -6.80 5.70
N LYS A 134 -2.80 -7.30 4.56
CA LYS A 134 -3.55 -8.15 3.65
C LYS A 134 -4.09 -9.38 4.38
N ARG A 135 -3.25 -10.06 5.18
CA ARG A 135 -3.69 -11.23 5.97
C ARG A 135 -4.84 -10.92 6.93
N ILE A 136 -4.77 -9.83 7.70
CA ILE A 136 -5.86 -9.44 8.61
C ILE A 136 -7.19 -9.26 7.86
N MET A 137 -7.14 -8.63 6.70
CA MET A 137 -8.34 -8.41 5.89
C MET A 137 -8.79 -9.69 5.18
N GLU A 138 -7.87 -10.54 4.73
CA GLU A 138 -8.19 -11.86 4.16
C GLU A 138 -8.87 -12.76 5.20
N GLU A 139 -8.34 -12.83 6.42
CA GLU A 139 -8.94 -13.56 7.55
C GLU A 139 -10.35 -13.03 7.87
N PHE A 140 -10.52 -11.70 7.90
CA PHE A 140 -11.84 -11.09 8.09
C PHE A 140 -12.83 -11.48 6.97
N VAL A 141 -12.42 -11.39 5.71
CA VAL A 141 -13.26 -11.77 4.56
C VAL A 141 -13.58 -13.26 4.59
N GLU A 142 -12.59 -14.12 4.87
CA GLU A 142 -12.78 -15.56 4.98
C GLU A 142 -13.79 -15.92 6.08
N GLU A 143 -13.67 -15.30 7.26
CA GLU A 143 -14.61 -15.49 8.38
C GLU A 143 -16.04 -15.07 8.02
N LEU A 144 -16.22 -13.96 7.30
CA LEU A 144 -17.52 -13.48 6.87
C LEU A 144 -18.24 -14.45 5.92
N PHE A 145 -17.48 -15.15 5.07
CA PHE A 145 -18.01 -16.09 4.08
C PHE A 145 -17.97 -17.55 4.53
N HIS A 146 -17.37 -17.84 5.68
CA HIS A 146 -17.23 -19.21 6.17
C HIS A 146 -18.60 -19.88 6.39
N GLY A 147 -18.83 -20.99 5.69
CA GLY A 147 -20.08 -21.77 5.74
C GLY A 147 -21.17 -21.25 4.81
N LEU A 148 -20.86 -20.29 3.93
CA LEU A 148 -21.75 -19.77 2.90
C LEU A 148 -21.29 -20.22 1.51
N ASP A 149 -21.50 -21.50 1.22
CA ASP A 149 -21.13 -22.13 -0.06
C ASP A 149 -21.96 -21.61 -1.27
N SER A 150 -23.03 -20.83 -0.99
CA SER A 150 -23.97 -20.26 -1.96
C SER A 150 -23.67 -18.82 -2.37
N VAL A 151 -22.53 -18.25 -1.97
CA VAL A 151 -22.17 -16.88 -2.38
C VAL A 151 -21.58 -16.87 -3.78
N ASP A 152 -22.05 -15.96 -4.63
CA ASP A 152 -21.51 -15.74 -5.98
C ASP A 152 -19.97 -15.52 -5.92
N PRO A 153 -19.17 -16.35 -6.63
CA PRO A 153 -17.72 -16.23 -6.67
C PRO A 153 -17.21 -14.83 -7.04
N ALA A 154 -17.95 -14.06 -7.85
CA ALA A 154 -17.60 -12.69 -8.21
C ALA A 154 -17.68 -11.72 -7.02
N ILE A 155 -18.56 -11.99 -6.05
CA ILE A 155 -18.70 -11.21 -4.81
C ILE A 155 -17.56 -11.54 -3.85
N GLN A 156 -17.27 -12.82 -3.71
CA GLN A 156 -16.16 -13.29 -2.89
C GLN A 156 -14.83 -12.71 -3.39
N GLU A 157 -14.61 -12.71 -4.71
CA GLU A 157 -13.41 -12.14 -5.34
C GLU A 157 -13.35 -10.61 -5.20
N ARG A 158 -14.48 -9.90 -5.28
CA ARG A 158 -14.50 -8.44 -5.11
C ARG A 158 -14.26 -8.01 -3.66
N MET A 159 -14.78 -8.73 -2.67
CA MET A 159 -14.46 -8.47 -1.27
C MET A 159 -13.02 -8.83 -0.93
N ARG A 160 -12.47 -9.89 -1.52
CA ARG A 160 -11.02 -10.19 -1.45
C ARG A 160 -10.18 -9.12 -2.12
N SER A 161 -10.57 -8.59 -3.28
CA SER A 161 -9.80 -7.54 -3.96
C SER A 161 -9.80 -6.21 -3.21
N ILE A 162 -10.78 -5.98 -2.32
CA ILE A 162 -10.75 -4.86 -1.37
C ILE A 162 -9.57 -4.95 -0.38
N ALA A 163 -9.09 -6.17 -0.07
CA ALA A 163 -7.97 -6.42 0.82
C ALA A 163 -6.57 -6.20 0.21
N VAL A 164 -6.45 -6.14 -1.13
CA VAL A 164 -5.18 -6.38 -1.83
C VAL A 164 -4.44 -5.11 -2.25
N ASP A 165 -5.12 -3.96 -2.40
CA ASP A 165 -4.51 -2.74 -2.95
C ASP A 165 -4.14 -1.69 -1.90
N LEU A 166 -3.26 -2.06 -0.97
CA LEU A 166 -2.64 -1.10 -0.05
C LEU A 166 -1.44 -0.41 -0.71
N PRO A 167 -1.36 0.93 -0.67
CA PRO A 167 -0.23 1.65 -1.26
C PRO A 167 1.06 1.28 -0.54
N GLN A 168 2.10 0.98 -1.32
CA GLN A 168 3.44 0.67 -0.81
C GLN A 168 4.06 1.84 -0.02
N GLU A 169 3.62 3.07 -0.33
CA GLU A 169 4.01 4.30 0.36
C GLU A 169 2.77 5.02 0.88
N PRO A 170 2.26 4.66 2.07
CA PRO A 170 1.05 5.26 2.60
C PRO A 170 1.29 6.70 3.06
N THR A 171 0.34 7.59 2.79
CA THR A 171 0.27 8.90 3.42
C THR A 171 -0.08 8.74 4.91
N PRO A 172 0.20 9.74 5.75
CA PRO A 172 -0.25 9.68 7.14
C PRO A 172 -1.76 9.49 7.31
N GLU A 173 -2.57 10.08 6.44
CA GLU A 173 -4.04 9.95 6.45
C GLU A 173 -4.47 8.52 6.13
N GLN A 174 -3.71 7.83 5.25
CA GLN A 174 -3.91 6.41 4.96
C GLN A 174 -3.51 5.52 6.13
N VAL A 175 -2.45 5.88 6.87
CA VAL A 175 -2.08 5.20 8.12
C VAL A 175 -3.18 5.36 9.16
N ASP A 176 -3.69 6.58 9.33
CA ASP A 176 -4.78 6.90 10.25
C ASP A 176 -6.04 6.09 9.94
N ALA A 177 -6.42 6.04 8.66
CA ALA A 177 -7.58 5.28 8.20
C ALA A 177 -7.38 3.76 8.35
N TRP A 178 -6.16 3.25 8.11
CA TRP A 178 -5.86 1.83 8.32
C TRP A 178 -5.95 1.43 9.79
N VAL A 179 -5.47 2.26 10.71
CA VAL A 179 -5.53 1.97 12.16
C VAL A 179 -6.99 1.82 12.59
N GLU A 180 -7.84 2.78 12.24
CA GLU A 180 -9.26 2.73 12.58
C GLU A 180 -9.98 1.56 11.90
N LEU A 181 -9.66 1.28 10.63
CA LEU A 181 -10.20 0.13 9.91
C LEU A 181 -9.80 -1.19 10.60
N ALA A 182 -8.55 -1.32 11.02
CA ALA A 182 -8.04 -2.51 11.71
C ALA A 182 -8.73 -2.72 13.06
N GLU A 183 -8.99 -1.65 13.82
CA GLU A 183 -9.77 -1.70 15.06
C GLU A 183 -11.22 -2.11 14.79
N MET A 184 -11.84 -1.53 13.76
CA MET A 184 -13.22 -1.82 13.38
C MET A 184 -13.42 -3.27 12.93
N VAL A 185 -12.57 -3.79 12.04
CA VAL A 185 -12.68 -5.20 11.60
C VAL A 185 -12.34 -6.17 12.71
N GLN A 186 -11.60 -5.73 13.74
CA GLN A 186 -11.31 -6.53 14.92
C GLN A 186 -12.46 -6.53 15.95
N ASP A 187 -13.44 -5.63 15.84
CA ASP A 187 -14.59 -5.55 16.74
C ASP A 187 -15.57 -6.72 16.50
N PRO A 188 -15.85 -7.56 17.52
CA PRO A 188 -16.82 -8.65 17.43
C PRO A 188 -18.24 -8.21 17.06
N GLU A 189 -18.69 -7.04 17.51
CA GLU A 189 -20.04 -6.53 17.20
C GLU A 189 -20.15 -6.16 15.73
N PHE A 190 -19.13 -5.47 15.21
CA PHE A 190 -19.06 -5.10 13.80
C PHE A 190 -18.96 -6.35 12.91
N ARG A 191 -18.16 -7.34 13.29
CA ARG A 191 -18.10 -8.65 12.61
C ARG A 191 -19.46 -9.32 12.53
N ALA A 192 -20.18 -9.41 13.65
CA ALA A 192 -21.50 -10.03 13.70
C ALA A 192 -22.51 -9.28 12.82
N GLN A 193 -22.44 -7.95 12.77
CA GLN A 193 -23.27 -7.14 11.89
C GLN A 193 -22.96 -7.40 10.41
N MET A 194 -21.67 -7.39 10.02
CA MET A 194 -21.25 -7.67 8.65
C MET A 194 -21.64 -9.08 8.22
N ARG A 195 -21.51 -10.06 9.12
CA ARG A 195 -21.94 -11.44 8.87
C ARG A 195 -23.44 -11.53 8.57
N LYS A 196 -24.29 -10.86 9.35
CA LYS A 196 -25.73 -10.79 9.07
C LYS A 196 -26.01 -10.21 7.68
N VAL A 197 -25.28 -9.16 7.27
CA VAL A 197 -25.42 -8.59 5.92
C VAL A 197 -25.03 -9.60 4.84
N VAL A 198 -23.96 -10.37 5.04
CA VAL A 198 -23.49 -11.37 4.07
C VAL A 198 -24.40 -12.60 4.02
N GLU A 199 -24.80 -13.16 5.17
CA GLU A 199 -25.72 -14.30 5.27
C GLU A 199 -27.07 -13.99 4.64
N PHE A 200 -27.59 -12.78 4.89
CA PHE A 200 -28.81 -12.30 4.28
C PHE A 200 -28.71 -12.25 2.76
N ASN A 201 -27.57 -11.81 2.22
CA ASN A 201 -27.34 -11.76 0.77
C ASN A 201 -27.11 -13.16 0.14
N ALA A 202 -26.63 -14.13 0.92
CA ALA A 202 -26.29 -15.48 0.44
C ALA A 202 -27.51 -16.43 0.34
N ALA A 203 -28.58 -16.14 1.08
CA ALA A 203 -29.81 -16.95 1.10
C ALA A 203 -30.68 -16.80 -0.16
N ASP A 204 -30.43 -15.81 -1.00
CA ASP A 204 -31.34 -15.35 -2.07
C ASP A 204 -30.95 -15.82 -3.50
N GLN A 205 -30.31 -16.99 -3.62
CA GLN A 205 -29.60 -17.44 -4.85
C GLN A 205 -30.48 -17.89 -6.05
N ASP A 206 -31.80 -17.70 -6.05
CA ASP A 206 -32.64 -18.06 -7.21
C ASP A 206 -32.73 -16.88 -8.20
N HIS A 207 -31.81 -16.85 -9.16
CA HIS A 207 -31.53 -15.73 -10.07
C HIS A 207 -32.68 -15.28 -11.01
N ALA A 208 -33.87 -15.87 -10.88
CA ALA A 208 -35.05 -15.54 -11.68
C ALA A 208 -36.17 -14.80 -10.93
N ALA A 209 -36.08 -14.61 -9.60
CA ALA A 209 -37.21 -14.08 -8.83
C ALA A 209 -36.96 -12.71 -8.18
N ALA A 210 -37.59 -11.69 -8.77
CA ALA A 210 -38.14 -10.50 -8.12
C ALA A 210 -37.20 -9.59 -7.29
N ALA A 211 -36.88 -8.43 -7.86
CA ALA A 211 -37.27 -7.15 -7.30
C ALA A 211 -37.12 -7.03 -5.76
N GLY A 212 -35.88 -6.77 -5.34
CA GLY A 212 -35.49 -6.79 -3.92
C GLY A 212 -34.38 -7.76 -3.56
N ARG A 213 -34.12 -8.79 -4.37
CA ARG A 213 -33.44 -10.01 -3.91
C ARG A 213 -32.09 -10.26 -4.60
N SER A 214 -31.41 -9.19 -5.03
CA SER A 214 -30.08 -9.26 -5.67
C SER A 214 -29.05 -8.46 -4.88
N VAL A 215 -27.79 -8.89 -4.86
CA VAL A 215 -26.68 -8.11 -4.30
C VAL A 215 -26.45 -6.80 -5.08
N TRP A 216 -26.96 -6.72 -6.32
CA TRP A 216 -27.00 -5.48 -7.10
C TRP A 216 -28.18 -4.58 -6.74
N PHE A 217 -29.15 -5.06 -5.95
CA PHE A 217 -30.36 -4.34 -5.62
C PHE A 217 -30.10 -3.07 -4.79
N PRO A 218 -29.22 -3.06 -3.77
CA PRO A 218 -28.82 -1.80 -3.11
C PRO A 218 -28.11 -0.82 -4.05
N MET A 219 -27.31 -1.32 -5.00
CA MET A 219 -26.62 -0.47 -5.99
C MET A 219 -27.58 0.07 -7.05
N ARG A 220 -28.60 -0.71 -7.42
CA ARG A 220 -29.69 -0.33 -8.31
C ARG A 220 -30.63 0.69 -7.65
N LEU A 221 -30.91 0.52 -6.37
CA LEU A 221 -31.65 1.50 -5.57
C LEU A 221 -30.86 2.80 -5.42
N LEU A 222 -29.55 2.72 -5.21
CA LEU A 222 -28.69 3.90 -5.18
C LEU A 222 -28.71 4.64 -6.53
N GLN A 223 -28.57 3.93 -7.65
CA GLN A 223 -28.65 4.50 -8.99
C GLN A 223 -30.01 5.14 -9.25
N LEU A 224 -31.10 4.51 -8.80
CA LEU A 224 -32.44 5.06 -8.87
C LEU A 224 -32.55 6.36 -8.07
N GLY A 225 -32.01 6.41 -6.85
CA GLY A 225 -31.93 7.63 -6.05
C GLY A 225 -31.15 8.74 -6.77
N THR A 226 -30.02 8.40 -7.41
CA THR A 226 -29.23 9.35 -8.22
C THR A 226 -30.04 9.91 -9.39
N GLU A 227 -30.68 9.05 -10.17
CA GLU A 227 -31.44 9.44 -11.37
C GLU A 227 -32.72 10.21 -11.04
N ALA A 228 -33.38 9.88 -9.93
CA ALA A 228 -34.57 10.58 -9.48
C ALA A 228 -34.23 11.98 -8.97
N ARG A 229 -33.14 12.13 -8.22
CA ARG A 229 -32.63 13.43 -7.77
C ARG A 229 -32.16 14.31 -8.93
N ALA A 230 -31.45 13.73 -9.91
CA ALA A 230 -31.03 14.46 -11.11
C ALA A 230 -32.22 15.00 -11.92
N ARG A 231 -33.37 14.31 -11.88
CA ARG A 231 -34.64 14.74 -12.50
C ARG A 231 -35.50 15.64 -11.61
N GLY A 232 -35.08 15.92 -10.36
CA GLY A 232 -35.84 16.75 -9.42
C GLY A 232 -37.13 16.10 -8.90
N ILE A 233 -37.22 14.76 -8.93
CA ILE A 233 -38.41 14.02 -8.50
C ILE A 233 -38.47 14.01 -6.97
N ALA A 234 -39.59 14.48 -6.40
CA ALA A 234 -39.80 14.43 -4.96
C ALA A 234 -40.08 12.99 -4.49
N PRO A 235 -39.48 12.52 -3.38
CA PRO A 235 -39.62 11.13 -2.93
C PRO A 235 -41.06 10.75 -2.56
N GLU A 236 -41.90 11.70 -2.16
CA GLU A 236 -43.31 11.47 -1.83
C GLU A 236 -44.24 11.46 -3.05
N SER A 237 -43.71 11.78 -4.24
CA SER A 237 -44.51 11.95 -5.44
C SER A 237 -45.07 10.62 -5.99
N PRO A 238 -46.22 10.65 -6.71
CA PRO A 238 -46.72 9.48 -7.43
C PRO A 238 -45.74 8.93 -8.47
N GLU A 239 -44.86 9.77 -9.01
CA GLU A 239 -43.80 9.36 -9.95
C GLU A 239 -42.71 8.54 -9.26
N ALA A 240 -42.29 8.95 -8.05
CA ALA A 240 -41.35 8.17 -7.23
C ALA A 240 -41.93 6.80 -6.85
N GLU A 241 -43.21 6.74 -6.51
CA GLU A 241 -43.93 5.50 -6.19
C GLU A 241 -43.97 4.55 -7.40
N ALA A 242 -44.23 5.07 -8.60
CA ALA A 242 -44.25 4.26 -9.83
C ALA A 242 -42.86 3.69 -10.15
N ILE A 243 -41.81 4.51 -10.04
CA ILE A 243 -40.41 4.11 -10.25
C ILE A 243 -39.99 3.04 -9.23
N LEU A 244 -40.35 3.22 -7.96
CA LEU A 244 -40.09 2.21 -6.93
C LEU A 244 -40.83 0.91 -7.20
N ARG A 245 -42.12 0.95 -7.56
CA ARG A 245 -42.92 -0.25 -7.85
C ARG A 245 -42.36 -1.04 -9.05
N GLU A 246 -41.84 -0.36 -10.07
CA GLU A 246 -41.20 -1.00 -11.21
C GLU A 246 -39.90 -1.74 -10.81
N VAL A 247 -39.12 -1.16 -9.90
CA VAL A 247 -37.87 -1.75 -9.41
C VAL A 247 -38.10 -2.80 -8.31
N LEU A 248 -39.15 -2.64 -7.51
CA LEU A 248 -39.55 -3.50 -6.39
C LEU A 248 -40.46 -4.65 -6.80
N GLY A 249 -41.13 -4.61 -7.96
CA GLY A 249 -41.95 -5.73 -8.47
C GLY A 249 -42.86 -6.32 -7.40
N ASP A 250 -42.80 -7.64 -7.19
CA ASP A 250 -43.53 -8.37 -6.13
C ASP A 250 -42.78 -8.42 -4.78
N GLY A 251 -41.76 -7.60 -4.59
CA GLY A 251 -41.00 -7.48 -3.35
C GLY A 251 -41.75 -6.67 -2.30
N ASP A 252 -41.65 -7.07 -1.03
CA ASP A 252 -42.21 -6.33 0.10
C ASP A 252 -41.41 -5.04 0.36
N PRO A 253 -42.01 -3.84 0.17
CA PRO A 253 -41.34 -2.57 0.44
C PRO A 253 -40.91 -2.39 1.90
N ALA A 254 -41.64 -2.99 2.86
CA ALA A 254 -41.30 -2.90 4.28
C ALA A 254 -40.02 -3.69 4.61
N ALA A 255 -39.89 -4.91 4.10
CA ALA A 255 -38.66 -5.69 4.21
C ALA A 255 -37.47 -5.01 3.50
N VAL A 256 -37.70 -4.32 2.39
CA VAL A 256 -36.66 -3.53 1.71
C VAL A 256 -36.26 -2.30 2.52
N LEU A 257 -37.23 -1.60 3.13
CA LEU A 257 -36.97 -0.46 4.00
C LEU A 257 -36.15 -0.86 5.23
N GLU A 258 -36.55 -1.91 5.95
CA GLU A 258 -35.81 -2.45 7.09
C GLU A 258 -34.38 -2.80 6.70
N ARG A 259 -34.19 -3.41 5.52
CA ARG A 259 -32.87 -3.72 4.95
C ARG A 259 -32.05 -2.46 4.67
N MET A 260 -32.65 -1.43 4.09
CA MET A 260 -31.95 -0.18 3.80
C MET A 260 -31.58 0.58 5.06
N GLU A 261 -32.43 0.57 6.08
CA GLU A 261 -32.16 1.20 7.38
C GLU A 261 -31.04 0.47 8.13
N SER A 262 -31.04 -0.87 8.11
CA SER A 262 -29.97 -1.70 8.68
C SER A 262 -28.62 -1.51 7.95
N ALA A 263 -28.65 -1.37 6.62
CA ALA A 263 -27.47 -1.09 5.79
C ALA A 263 -27.04 0.39 5.77
N SER A 264 -27.88 1.31 6.29
CA SER A 264 -27.56 2.74 6.45
C SER A 264 -26.86 3.04 7.78
N ASN A 265 -26.38 2.01 8.48
CA ASN A 265 -25.63 2.17 9.73
C ASN A 265 -24.37 3.02 9.51
N ASP A 266 -24.19 4.04 10.36
CA ASP A 266 -23.04 4.95 10.34
C ASP A 266 -21.69 4.21 10.38
N ARG A 267 -21.61 3.05 11.05
CA ARG A 267 -20.40 2.21 11.09
C ARG A 267 -20.06 1.63 9.73
N LEU A 268 -21.05 1.22 8.93
CA LEU A 268 -20.84 0.68 7.58
C LEU A 268 -20.48 1.80 6.59
N ALA A 269 -21.06 2.98 6.76
CA ALA A 269 -20.65 4.17 6.01
C ALA A 269 -19.19 4.53 6.29
N ARG A 270 -18.80 4.51 7.58
CA ARG A 270 -17.41 4.75 8.00
C ARG A 270 -16.45 3.69 7.46
N TYR A 271 -16.82 2.41 7.50
CA TYR A 271 -16.04 1.33 6.89
C TYR A 271 -15.72 1.59 5.40
N ARG A 272 -16.71 2.03 4.60
CA ARG A 272 -16.53 2.35 3.18
C ARG A 272 -15.61 3.56 2.97
N GLU A 273 -15.75 4.59 3.80
CA GLU A 273 -14.90 5.78 3.77
C GLU A 273 -13.43 5.44 4.08
N LEU A 274 -13.20 4.65 5.13
CA LEU A 274 -11.88 4.19 5.52
C LEU A 274 -11.23 3.36 4.42
N LEU A 275 -11.98 2.43 3.82
CA LEU A 275 -11.50 1.62 2.69
C LEU A 275 -11.08 2.46 1.48
N ALA A 276 -11.87 3.47 1.12
CA ALA A 276 -11.55 4.34 -0.01
C ALA A 276 -10.30 5.19 0.26
N THR A 277 -10.22 5.77 1.46
CA THR A 277 -9.06 6.54 1.91
C THR A 277 -7.79 5.69 1.84
N VAL A 278 -7.85 4.48 2.41
CA VAL A 278 -6.76 3.50 2.42
C VAL A 278 -6.29 3.13 1.00
N LYS A 279 -7.21 3.03 0.03
CA LYS A 279 -6.90 2.75 -1.38
C LYS A 279 -6.37 3.95 -2.17
N GLY A 280 -6.39 5.15 -1.59
CA GLY A 280 -6.06 6.38 -2.32
C GLY A 280 -7.08 6.73 -3.42
N ALA A 281 -8.23 6.04 -3.44
CA ALA A 281 -9.38 6.48 -4.20
C ALA A 281 -9.95 7.70 -3.46
N GLY A 282 -10.26 8.78 -4.17
CA GLY A 282 -10.93 9.94 -3.56
C GLY A 282 -12.15 9.51 -2.76
N THR A 283 -12.52 10.30 -1.74
CA THR A 283 -13.67 10.05 -0.88
C THR A 283 -14.85 9.62 -1.77
N PRO A 284 -15.43 8.42 -1.59
CA PRO A 284 -16.66 8.08 -2.28
C PRO A 284 -17.65 9.10 -1.75
N SER A 285 -17.98 10.10 -2.56
CA SER A 285 -18.87 11.16 -2.13
C SER A 285 -20.16 10.49 -1.70
N ALA A 286 -20.44 10.56 -0.40
CA ALA A 286 -21.74 10.94 0.10
C ALA A 286 -22.94 10.38 -0.67
N ASN A 287 -23.09 9.05 -0.76
CA ASN A 287 -24.34 8.43 -1.19
C ASN A 287 -25.50 8.68 -0.19
N ARG A 288 -25.26 9.43 0.90
CA ARG A 288 -26.20 9.65 2.00
C ARG A 288 -27.48 10.32 1.53
N GLU A 289 -27.39 11.23 0.58
CA GLU A 289 -28.54 11.96 0.06
C GLU A 289 -29.36 11.10 -0.93
N GLU A 290 -28.70 10.28 -1.74
CA GLU A 290 -29.33 9.31 -2.64
C GLU A 290 -29.99 8.18 -1.86
N PHE A 291 -29.31 7.63 -0.84
CA PHE A 291 -29.89 6.68 0.11
C PHE A 291 -31.07 7.31 0.87
N GLY A 292 -30.92 8.56 1.32
CA GLY A 292 -31.97 9.30 2.00
C GLY A 292 -33.21 9.49 1.14
N TRP A 293 -33.03 9.74 -0.16
CA TRP A 293 -34.14 9.83 -1.12
C TRP A 293 -34.90 8.50 -1.22
N VAL A 294 -34.20 7.37 -1.35
CA VAL A 294 -34.84 6.05 -1.48
C VAL A 294 -35.57 5.65 -0.20
N VAL A 295 -34.96 5.89 0.98
CA VAL A 295 -35.60 5.63 2.28
C VAL A 295 -36.85 6.48 2.45
N ALA A 296 -36.81 7.77 2.10
CA ALA A 296 -37.97 8.66 2.16
C ALA A 296 -39.10 8.18 1.24
N ALA A 297 -38.76 7.76 0.02
CA ALA A 297 -39.73 7.27 -0.95
C ALA A 297 -40.37 5.93 -0.54
N LEU A 298 -39.60 5.02 0.06
CA LEU A 298 -40.12 3.76 0.62
C LEU A 298 -41.06 4.00 1.81
N ARG A 299 -40.72 4.94 2.71
CA ARG A 299 -41.59 5.32 3.83
C ARG A 299 -42.91 5.94 3.36
N ALA A 300 -42.84 6.87 2.41
CA ALA A 300 -44.02 7.54 1.85
C ALA A 300 -44.98 6.59 1.10
N GLY A 301 -44.48 5.43 0.65
CA GLY A 301 -45.27 4.35 0.05
C GLY A 301 -45.82 3.33 1.07
N ALA A 302 -45.22 3.21 2.25
CA ALA A 302 -45.68 2.32 3.32
C ALA A 302 -46.82 2.92 4.16
N ASP A 303 -46.93 4.25 4.22
CA ASP A 303 -47.95 5.00 4.97
C ASP A 303 -49.29 5.19 4.20
N ARG A 304 -49.46 4.58 3.03
CA ARG A 304 -50.66 4.65 2.17
C ARG A 304 -51.37 3.32 2.03
#